data_AF-A0A8D8RCN0-F1
#
_entry.id   AF-A0A8D8RCN0-F1
#
_cell.length_a   1.000
_cell.length_b   1.000
_cell.length_c   1.000
_cell.angle_alpha   90.00
_cell.angle_beta   90.00
_cell.angle_gamma   90.00
#
_symmetry.space_group_name_H-M   'P 1'
#
loop_
_entity.id
_entity.type
_entity.pdbx_description
1 polymer ?
#
loop_
_entity_poly.entity_id
_entity_poly.type
_entity_poly.pdbx_seq_one_letter_code
_entity_poly.pdbx_strand_id
1 'polypeptide(L)'
;MAIKMNERMLFFYLLIWIVKVSSFKLESYDYTSEDSASGAAPGDPNMSSSNYDLGAEAWSDWSDWADCSRSCDGGVTYQVRRCNSVSGCTGEKIRYQICNMQPCSEPVDFRAEQCSQYNGQLYNGQAVIWAPHIEPENPCSLTCITQNGDIVTLNSRVQDGTRCSSNSLDTCINGICQKVGCDLRIGSS
;
A
#
# COMPACT_ATOMS: atom_id res chain seq x y z
N MET A 1 6.21 38.05 -16.69
CA MET A 1 4.81 38.35 -16.28
C MET A 1 4.58 37.73 -14.92
N ALA A 2 4.23 38.55 -13.92
CA ALA A 2 3.99 38.08 -12.56
C ALA A 2 2.62 37.39 -12.49
N ILE A 3 2.57 36.12 -12.08
CA ILE A 3 1.32 35.44 -11.77
C ILE A 3 0.85 35.99 -10.43
N LYS A 4 -0.21 36.79 -10.48
CA LYS A 4 -0.93 37.26 -9.29
C LYS A 4 -1.65 36.06 -8.68
N MET A 5 -1.00 35.36 -7.75
CA MET A 5 -1.62 34.28 -7.00
C MET A 5 -2.72 34.87 -6.11
N ASN A 6 -3.94 34.41 -6.33
CA ASN A 6 -5.14 34.83 -5.61
C ASN A 6 -5.00 34.47 -4.11
N GLU A 7 -5.04 35.46 -3.22
CA GLU A 7 -4.88 35.26 -1.78
C GLU A 7 -5.89 34.24 -1.21
N ARG A 8 -7.05 34.09 -1.84
CA ARG A 8 -8.05 33.09 -1.43
C ARG A 8 -7.58 31.65 -1.61
N MET A 9 -6.70 31.35 -2.58
CA MET A 9 -6.19 29.98 -2.78
C MET A 9 -5.23 29.56 -1.67
N LEU A 10 -4.40 30.47 -1.16
CA LEU A 10 -3.47 30.19 -0.06
C LEU A 10 -4.23 29.80 1.23
N PHE A 11 -5.39 30.41 1.50
CA PHE A 11 -6.23 30.05 2.64
C PHE A 11 -6.81 28.64 2.54
N PHE A 12 -7.20 28.17 1.36
CA PHE A 12 -7.72 26.81 1.19
C PHE A 12 -6.64 25.74 1.42
N TYR A 13 -5.41 25.96 0.93
CA TYR A 13 -4.30 25.03 1.17
C TYR A 13 -3.86 25.01 2.65
N LEU A 14 -3.86 26.17 3.32
CA LEU A 14 -3.59 26.26 4.76
C LEU A 14 -4.69 25.57 5.60
N LEU A 15 -5.97 25.74 5.26
CA LEU A 15 -7.06 25.08 5.97
C LEU A 15 -7.05 23.56 5.78
N ILE A 16 -6.72 23.05 4.59
CA ILE A 16 -6.58 21.60 4.35
C ILE A 16 -5.38 21.03 5.13
N TRP A 17 -4.29 21.78 5.27
CA TRP A 17 -3.16 21.41 6.14
C TRP A 17 -3.54 21.44 7.62
N ILE A 18 -4.26 22.46 8.07
CA ILE A 18 -4.74 22.59 9.46
C ILE A 18 -5.69 21.44 9.82
N VAL A 19 -6.67 21.10 8.95
CA VAL A 19 -7.65 20.02 9.20
C VAL A 19 -6.98 18.64 9.25
N LYS A 20 -5.92 18.40 8.48
CA LYS A 20 -5.12 17.16 8.54
C LYS A 20 -4.22 17.09 9.78
N VAL A 21 -3.70 18.22 10.26
CA VAL A 21 -2.89 18.27 11.50
C VAL A 21 -3.77 18.09 12.74
N SER A 22 -5.01 18.59 12.74
CA SER A 22 -5.90 18.58 13.92
C SER A 22 -6.73 17.31 14.13
N SER A 23 -6.60 16.29 13.27
CA SER A 23 -7.40 15.05 13.39
C SER A 23 -6.63 13.83 13.93
N PHE A 24 -5.34 13.96 14.25
CA PHE A 24 -4.63 12.97 15.06
C PHE A 24 -4.93 13.21 16.54
N LYS A 25 -6.08 12.73 16.99
CA LYS A 25 -6.41 12.61 18.41
C LYS A 25 -5.62 11.43 18.97
N LEU A 26 -4.63 11.72 19.81
CA LEU A 26 -3.97 10.76 20.67
C LEU A 26 -4.99 10.34 21.74
N GLU A 27 -5.60 9.16 21.58
CA GLU A 27 -6.31 8.49 22.66
C GLU A 27 -5.27 8.06 23.70
N SER A 28 -5.37 8.62 24.89
CA SER A 28 -4.61 8.24 26.08
C SER A 28 -4.96 6.80 26.49
N TYR A 29 -3.99 5.90 26.40
CA TYR A 29 -4.10 4.56 26.98
C TYR A 29 -3.81 4.65 28.48
N ASP A 30 -4.86 4.53 29.29
CA ASP A 30 -4.80 4.65 30.74
C ASP A 30 -4.38 3.30 31.35
N TYR A 31 -3.26 3.28 32.08
CA TYR A 31 -2.75 2.10 32.79
C TYR A 31 -3.12 2.24 34.27
N THR A 32 -4.23 1.64 34.67
CA THR A 32 -4.60 1.49 36.09
C THR A 32 -4.26 0.09 36.55
N SER A 33 -3.21 -0.01 37.35
CA SER A 33 -2.92 -1.17 38.20
C SER A 33 -3.82 -1.13 39.44
N GLU A 34 -4.73 -2.07 39.57
CA GLU A 34 -5.39 -2.38 40.84
C GLU A 34 -5.27 -3.88 41.12
N ASP A 35 -4.44 -4.18 42.11
CA ASP A 35 -4.46 -5.44 42.85
C ASP A 35 -5.83 -5.62 43.51
N SER A 36 -6.44 -6.78 43.35
CA SER A 36 -7.43 -7.30 44.27
C SER A 36 -7.38 -8.82 44.29
N ALA A 37 -6.71 -9.33 45.32
CA ALA A 37 -6.80 -10.70 45.76
C ALA A 37 -8.23 -11.00 46.24
N SER A 38 -8.85 -12.01 45.65
CA SER A 38 -10.04 -12.67 46.21
C SER A 38 -9.85 -14.19 46.07
N GLY A 39 -9.81 -14.87 47.21
CA GLY A 39 -9.44 -16.27 47.35
C GLY A 39 -10.40 -17.25 46.69
N ALA A 40 -9.82 -18.37 46.24
CA ALA A 40 -10.56 -19.58 45.87
C ALA A 40 -10.17 -20.72 46.82
N ALA A 41 -11.18 -21.43 47.32
CA ALA A 41 -11.09 -22.62 48.16
C ALA A 41 -10.50 -23.82 47.38
N PRO A 42 -10.04 -24.89 48.06
CA PRO A 42 -9.31 -25.98 47.41
C PRO A 42 -10.24 -27.06 46.87
N GLY A 43 -9.91 -27.60 45.69
CA GLY A 43 -10.32 -28.93 45.25
C GLY A 43 -11.12 -28.99 43.95
N ASP A 44 -10.40 -29.10 42.83
CA ASP A 44 -10.90 -29.78 41.62
C ASP A 44 -9.75 -30.59 41.01
N PRO A 45 -9.79 -31.94 41.03
CA PRO A 45 -8.71 -32.78 40.52
C PRO A 45 -8.98 -33.13 39.05
N ASN A 46 -9.10 -32.14 38.16
CA ASN A 46 -9.07 -32.43 36.72
C ASN A 46 -8.83 -31.19 35.84
N MET A 47 -7.68 -30.54 36.01
CA MET A 47 -7.11 -29.74 34.93
C MET A 47 -5.89 -30.49 34.40
N SER A 48 -6.15 -31.31 33.38
CA SER A 48 -5.10 -31.90 32.55
C SER A 48 -4.14 -30.79 32.16
N SER A 49 -2.88 -30.95 32.57
CA SER A 49 -1.74 -30.12 32.25
C SER A 49 -1.69 -29.85 30.74
N SER A 50 -2.31 -28.77 30.29
CA SER A 50 -1.96 -28.17 29.01
C SER A 50 -0.66 -27.43 29.25
N ASN A 51 0.43 -28.17 29.03
CA ASN A 51 1.73 -27.70 28.60
C ASN A 51 1.65 -26.24 28.12
N TYR A 52 2.08 -25.26 28.93
CA TYR A 52 2.44 -23.96 28.40
C TYR A 52 3.70 -24.22 27.57
N ASP A 53 3.46 -24.55 26.30
CA ASP A 53 4.49 -24.63 25.28
C ASP A 53 5.06 -23.22 25.10
N LEU A 54 6.02 -22.89 25.97
CA LEU A 54 6.76 -21.63 25.98
C LEU A 54 7.80 -21.62 24.86
N GLY A 55 7.37 -21.96 23.64
CA GLY A 55 8.18 -21.75 22.44
C GLY A 55 7.69 -22.52 21.23
N ALA A 56 6.78 -21.94 20.43
CA ALA A 56 6.74 -22.23 18.99
C ALA A 56 5.89 -21.31 18.10
N GLU A 57 4.98 -20.46 18.61
CA GLU A 57 4.18 -19.62 17.70
C GLU A 57 4.92 -18.33 17.32
N ALA A 58 5.90 -18.46 16.43
CA ALA A 58 6.67 -17.33 15.94
C ALA A 58 5.79 -16.34 15.15
N TRP A 59 4.94 -16.84 14.26
CA TRP A 59 4.00 -16.02 13.49
C TRP A 59 2.57 -16.25 13.97
N SER A 60 1.77 -15.18 14.05
CA SER A 60 0.31 -15.31 14.10
C SER A 60 -0.23 -15.92 12.81
N ASP A 61 -1.49 -16.32 12.85
CA ASP A 61 -2.26 -16.53 11.63
C ASP A 61 -2.26 -15.28 10.73
N TRP A 62 -2.44 -15.53 9.43
CA TRP A 62 -2.68 -14.46 8.46
C TRP A 62 -4.02 -13.80 8.74
N SER A 63 -4.07 -12.48 8.62
CA SER A 63 -5.33 -11.74 8.57
C SER A 63 -6.22 -12.22 7.42
N ASP A 64 -7.48 -11.79 7.40
CA ASP A 64 -8.25 -11.78 6.17
C ASP A 64 -7.57 -10.92 5.10
N TRP A 65 -7.87 -11.21 3.84
CA TRP A 65 -7.43 -10.39 2.71
C TRP A 65 -8.01 -8.99 2.84
N ALA A 66 -7.17 -7.98 2.62
CA ALA A 66 -7.62 -6.59 2.51
C ALA A 66 -8.50 -6.40 1.27
N ASP A 67 -9.23 -5.29 1.23
CA ASP A 67 -9.95 -4.89 0.03
C ASP A 67 -9.00 -4.77 -1.16
N CYS A 68 -9.47 -5.21 -2.33
CA CYS A 68 -8.69 -5.14 -3.55
C CYS A 68 -8.49 -3.69 -3.97
N SER A 69 -7.28 -3.31 -4.38
CA SER A 69 -6.98 -1.94 -4.81
C SER A 69 -7.75 -1.48 -6.05
N ARG A 70 -8.30 -2.43 -6.83
CA ARG A 70 -9.13 -2.16 -8.02
C ARG A 70 -10.31 -3.12 -8.05
N SER A 71 -11.41 -2.69 -8.66
CA SER A 71 -12.62 -3.50 -8.83
C SER A 71 -12.68 -4.27 -10.15
N CYS A 72 -11.68 -4.13 -11.03
CA CYS A 72 -11.55 -4.80 -12.33
C CYS A 72 -10.12 -4.64 -12.88
N ASP A 73 -9.81 -5.29 -14.01
CA ASP A 73 -8.52 -5.31 -14.74
C ASP A 73 -7.31 -5.75 -13.90
N GLY A 74 -7.54 -6.43 -12.78
CA GLY A 74 -6.50 -6.83 -11.85
C GLY A 74 -6.09 -5.66 -10.94
N GLY A 75 -6.35 -5.83 -9.64
CA GLY A 75 -5.79 -5.04 -8.54
C GLY A 75 -4.92 -5.90 -7.65
N VAL A 76 -4.46 -5.32 -6.54
CA VAL A 76 -3.66 -6.01 -5.52
C VAL A 76 -4.43 -6.05 -4.21
N THR A 77 -4.40 -7.19 -3.56
CA THR A 77 -4.80 -7.38 -2.16
C THR A 77 -3.62 -7.91 -1.37
N TYR A 78 -3.67 -7.77 -0.05
CA TYR A 78 -2.64 -8.25 0.85
C TYR A 78 -3.24 -8.86 2.11
N GLN A 79 -2.44 -9.73 2.73
CA GLN A 79 -2.65 -10.20 4.09
C GLN A 79 -1.44 -9.88 4.92
N VAL A 80 -1.66 -9.65 6.22
CA VAL A 80 -0.61 -9.38 7.19
C VAL A 80 -0.66 -10.40 8.31
N ARG A 81 0.50 -10.68 8.91
CA ARG A 81 0.61 -11.44 10.16
C ARG A 81 1.57 -10.74 11.11
N ARG A 82 1.50 -11.07 12.40
CA ARG A 82 2.36 -10.50 13.44
C ARG A 82 3.42 -11.51 13.84
N CYS A 83 4.64 -11.01 14.06
CA CYS A 83 5.70 -11.80 14.68
C CYS A 83 5.53 -11.69 16.19
N ASN A 84 5.21 -12.81 16.85
CA ASN A 84 5.00 -12.88 18.29
C ASN A 84 6.27 -13.37 19.02
N SER A 85 7.31 -13.76 18.27
CA SER A 85 8.60 -14.19 18.83
C SER A 85 9.46 -13.00 19.27
N VAL A 86 10.03 -13.09 20.48
CA VAL A 86 11.01 -12.13 21.01
C VAL A 86 12.34 -12.19 20.23
N SER A 87 12.70 -13.36 19.70
CA SER A 87 13.93 -13.55 18.91
C SER A 87 13.78 -13.17 17.43
N GLY A 88 12.60 -12.70 17.03
CA GLY A 88 12.26 -12.41 15.65
C GLY A 88 11.72 -13.63 14.89
N CYS A 89 11.30 -13.38 13.65
CA CYS A 89 10.63 -14.39 12.82
C CYS A 89 11.23 -14.43 11.42
N THR A 90 11.44 -15.64 10.90
CA THR A 90 11.89 -15.86 9.53
C THR A 90 10.70 -15.93 8.58
N GLY A 91 10.81 -15.26 7.44
CA GLY A 91 9.79 -15.23 6.39
C GLY A 91 9.03 -13.91 6.34
N GLU A 92 8.04 -13.86 5.45
CA GLU A 92 7.36 -12.61 5.10
C GLU A 92 6.29 -12.23 6.13
N LYS A 93 6.22 -10.94 6.47
CA LYS A 93 5.17 -10.36 7.33
C LYS A 93 3.90 -10.04 6.54
N ILE A 94 4.03 -9.80 5.25
CA ILE A 94 2.96 -9.40 4.34
C ILE A 94 3.07 -10.27 3.10
N ARG A 95 1.94 -10.79 2.62
CA ARG A 95 1.85 -11.46 1.31
C ARG A 95 0.84 -10.75 0.44
N TYR A 96 1.09 -10.74 -0.86
CA TYR A 96 0.26 -10.05 -1.84
C TYR A 96 -0.28 -11.03 -2.89
N GLN A 97 -1.45 -10.70 -3.43
CA GLN A 97 -2.07 -11.46 -4.50
C GLN A 97 -2.80 -10.51 -5.46
N ILE A 98 -2.86 -10.90 -6.74
CA ILE A 98 -3.73 -10.24 -7.70
C ILE A 98 -5.20 -10.61 -7.44
N CYS A 99 -6.08 -9.62 -7.49
CA CYS A 99 -7.53 -9.76 -7.27
C CYS A 99 -8.31 -9.06 -8.37
N ASN A 100 -9.61 -9.36 -8.51
CA ASN A 100 -10.51 -8.66 -9.43
C ASN A 100 -10.03 -8.63 -10.90
N MET A 101 -9.74 -9.82 -11.45
CA MET A 101 -9.20 -10.00 -12.80
C MET A 101 -10.21 -9.83 -13.94
N GLN A 102 -11.50 -9.70 -13.62
CA GLN A 102 -12.51 -9.40 -14.63
C GLN A 102 -12.19 -8.08 -15.36
N PRO A 103 -12.39 -8.01 -16.67
CA PRO A 103 -12.10 -6.81 -17.43
C PRO A 103 -12.99 -5.64 -17.00
N CYS A 104 -12.46 -4.42 -17.02
CA CYS A 104 -13.27 -3.21 -16.86
C CYS A 104 -14.14 -2.96 -18.12
N SER A 105 -15.28 -2.28 -17.97
CA SER A 105 -16.12 -1.88 -19.11
C SER A 105 -15.38 -0.93 -20.06
N GLU A 106 -14.62 -0.02 -19.46
CA GLU A 106 -13.68 0.86 -20.15
C GLU A 106 -12.27 0.50 -19.66
N PRO A 107 -11.42 -0.14 -20.49
CA PRO A 107 -10.08 -0.51 -20.08
C PRO A 107 -9.23 0.74 -19.86
N VAL A 108 -8.73 0.90 -18.65
CA VAL A 108 -7.85 2.02 -18.28
C VAL A 108 -6.49 1.45 -17.88
N ASP A 109 -5.44 1.90 -18.57
CA ASP A 109 -4.06 1.67 -18.13
C ASP A 109 -3.82 2.46 -16.84
N PHE A 110 -3.58 1.74 -15.74
CA PHE A 110 -3.39 2.34 -14.42
C PHE A 110 -2.17 3.25 -14.35
N ARG A 111 -1.13 3.01 -15.17
CA ARG A 111 0.02 3.91 -15.29
C ARG A 111 -0.36 5.18 -16.04
N ALA A 112 -1.17 5.07 -17.09
CA ALA A 112 -1.67 6.21 -17.84
C ALA A 112 -2.54 7.12 -16.95
N GLU A 113 -3.38 6.55 -16.10
CA GLU A 113 -4.18 7.29 -15.12
C GLU A 113 -3.26 8.12 -14.20
N GLN A 114 -2.18 7.53 -13.68
CA GLN A 114 -1.22 8.22 -12.84
C GLN A 114 -0.49 9.37 -13.56
N CYS A 115 -0.04 9.16 -14.80
CA CYS A 115 0.54 10.24 -15.61
C CYS A 115 -0.47 11.37 -15.85
N SER A 116 -1.74 11.03 -16.09
CA SER A 116 -2.78 12.01 -16.40
C SER A 116 -3.08 12.98 -15.26
N GLN A 117 -2.73 12.64 -14.01
CA GLN A 117 -2.86 13.53 -12.85
C GLN A 117 -1.99 14.80 -12.96
N TYR A 118 -0.96 14.76 -13.81
CA TYR A 118 -0.06 15.88 -14.07
C TYR A 118 -0.45 16.67 -15.33
N ASN A 119 -1.52 16.28 -16.03
CA ASN A 119 -1.98 16.99 -17.22
C ASN A 119 -2.38 18.44 -16.88
N GLY A 120 -2.07 19.36 -17.79
CA GLY A 120 -2.36 20.78 -17.60
C GLY A 120 -1.37 21.53 -16.70
N GLN A 121 -0.44 20.84 -16.04
CA GLN A 121 0.71 21.48 -15.40
C GLN A 121 1.67 22.01 -16.46
N LEU A 122 2.28 23.17 -16.20
CA LEU A 122 3.25 23.76 -17.11
C LEU A 122 4.58 23.00 -17.02
N TYR A 123 4.99 22.41 -18.15
CA TYR A 123 6.31 21.83 -18.36
C TYR A 123 7.03 22.68 -19.41
N ASN A 124 8.23 23.19 -19.09
CA ASN A 124 8.96 24.14 -19.94
C ASN A 124 8.11 25.34 -20.41
N GLY A 125 7.19 25.80 -19.55
CA GLY A 125 6.31 26.94 -19.84
C GLY A 125 5.06 26.61 -20.69
N GLN A 126 4.84 25.34 -21.04
CA GLN A 126 3.69 24.89 -21.82
C GLN A 126 2.89 23.82 -21.08
N ALA A 127 1.56 23.87 -21.18
CA ALA A 127 0.72 22.78 -20.71
C ALA A 127 0.87 21.56 -21.64
N VAL A 128 1.20 20.41 -21.08
CA VAL A 128 1.37 19.15 -21.82
C VAL A 128 0.40 18.09 -21.35
N ILE A 129 0.18 17.10 -22.22
CA ILE A 129 -0.49 15.85 -21.88
C ILE A 129 0.60 14.79 -21.70
N TRP A 130 0.54 14.08 -20.59
CA TRP A 130 1.47 13.03 -20.21
C TRP A 130 0.90 11.66 -20.57
N ALA A 131 1.70 10.87 -21.27
CA ALA A 131 1.44 9.46 -21.55
C ALA A 131 2.39 8.58 -20.72
N PRO A 132 2.03 7.31 -20.43
CA PRO A 132 2.90 6.42 -19.68
C PRO A 132 4.16 6.06 -20.48
N HIS A 133 5.30 6.00 -19.79
CA HIS A 133 6.54 5.43 -20.31
C HIS A 133 7.10 4.41 -19.31
N ILE A 134 7.52 3.24 -19.79
CA ILE A 134 8.12 2.20 -18.95
C ILE A 134 9.62 2.19 -19.23
N GLU A 135 10.39 2.61 -18.24
CA GLU A 135 11.86 2.53 -18.29
C GLU A 135 12.30 1.12 -17.87
N PRO A 136 12.99 0.32 -18.71
CA PRO A 136 13.37 -1.05 -18.36
C PRO A 136 14.26 -1.16 -17.12
N GLU A 137 15.10 -0.15 -16.85
CA GLU A 137 15.97 -0.13 -15.67
C GLU A 137 15.21 0.19 -14.38
N ASN A 138 14.11 0.93 -14.47
CA ASN A 138 13.27 1.29 -13.32
C ASN A 138 11.78 1.28 -13.70
N PRO A 139 11.20 0.09 -13.94
CA PRO A 139 9.84 0.01 -14.46
C PRO A 139 8.80 0.45 -13.42
N CYS A 140 9.16 0.55 -12.15
CA CYS A 140 8.24 0.95 -11.08
C CYS A 140 8.35 2.41 -10.67
N SER A 141 9.17 3.23 -11.34
CA SER A 141 9.02 4.69 -11.28
C SER A 141 7.88 5.17 -12.17
N LEU A 142 7.26 6.30 -11.80
CA LEU A 142 6.28 6.96 -12.65
C LEU A 142 7.01 7.82 -13.68
N THR A 143 7.46 7.18 -14.75
CA THR A 143 8.04 7.85 -15.91
C THR A 143 6.92 8.10 -16.93
N CYS A 144 6.85 9.33 -17.42
CA CYS A 144 5.85 9.77 -18.38
C CYS A 144 6.53 10.48 -19.55
N ILE A 145 5.88 10.45 -20.71
CA ILE A 145 6.37 11.07 -21.94
C ILE A 145 5.41 12.16 -22.42
N THR A 146 5.95 13.27 -22.90
CA THR A 146 5.15 14.36 -23.51
C THR A 146 4.85 14.06 -24.98
N GLN A 147 3.93 14.83 -25.57
CA GLN A 147 3.64 14.78 -27.01
C GLN A 147 4.87 15.07 -27.89
N ASN A 148 5.87 15.79 -27.35
CA ASN A 148 7.10 16.13 -28.06
C ASN A 148 8.22 15.10 -27.84
N GLY A 149 7.97 14.05 -27.06
CA GLY A 149 8.93 12.97 -26.81
C GLY A 149 9.83 13.17 -25.58
N ASP A 150 9.60 14.21 -24.77
CA ASP A 150 10.37 14.39 -23.53
C ASP A 150 9.97 13.33 -22.51
N ILE A 151 10.95 12.56 -22.01
CA ILE A 151 10.74 11.50 -21.01
C ILE A 151 11.13 12.06 -19.65
N VAL A 152 10.20 12.04 -18.69
CA VAL A 152 10.38 12.64 -17.36
C VAL A 152 9.83 11.71 -16.29
N THR A 153 10.64 11.49 -15.24
CA THR A 153 10.18 10.80 -14.03
C THR A 153 9.43 11.78 -13.13
N LEU A 154 8.10 11.71 -13.14
CA LEU A 154 7.22 12.59 -12.36
C LEU A 154 7.08 12.15 -10.90
N ASN A 155 7.28 10.85 -10.62
CA ASN A 155 7.31 10.32 -9.26
C ASN A 155 8.27 9.13 -9.15
N SER A 156 8.88 8.98 -7.98
CA SER A 156 9.81 7.89 -7.66
C SER A 156 9.17 6.50 -7.72
N ARG A 157 7.85 6.39 -7.51
CA ARG A 157 7.11 5.13 -7.54
C ARG A 157 5.74 5.31 -8.20
N VAL A 158 5.33 4.30 -8.96
CA VAL A 158 3.92 4.09 -9.31
C VAL A 158 3.14 3.53 -8.11
N GLN A 159 1.82 3.63 -8.16
CA GLN A 159 0.93 3.03 -7.18
C GLN A 159 1.03 1.49 -7.22
N ASP A 160 0.96 0.86 -6.05
CA ASP A 160 1.00 -0.59 -5.93
C ASP A 160 -0.12 -1.24 -6.74
N GLY A 161 0.21 -2.27 -7.52
CA GLY A 161 -0.71 -2.88 -8.49
C GLY A 161 -0.53 -2.41 -9.93
N THR A 162 0.30 -1.39 -10.17
CA THR A 162 0.67 -1.02 -11.54
C THR A 162 1.58 -2.08 -12.15
N ARG A 163 1.29 -2.52 -13.37
CA ARG A 163 2.16 -3.48 -14.08
C ARG A 163 3.52 -2.86 -14.37
N CYS A 164 4.58 -3.66 -14.21
CA CYS A 164 5.93 -3.25 -14.57
C CYS A 164 6.21 -3.34 -16.07
N SER A 165 5.48 -4.21 -16.77
CA SER A 165 5.64 -4.46 -18.20
C SER A 165 4.27 -4.60 -18.87
N SER A 166 4.21 -4.39 -20.18
CA SER A 166 2.99 -4.63 -20.96
C SER A 166 2.71 -6.11 -21.22
N ASN A 167 3.73 -6.98 -21.12
CA ASN A 167 3.67 -8.37 -21.57
C ASN A 167 3.59 -9.39 -20.43
N SER A 168 3.66 -8.96 -19.18
CA SER A 168 3.55 -9.82 -18.00
C SER A 168 2.51 -9.29 -17.01
N LEU A 169 2.14 -10.15 -16.05
CA LEU A 169 1.35 -9.74 -14.88
C LEU A 169 2.23 -9.18 -13.77
N ASP A 170 3.55 -9.10 -13.98
CA ASP A 170 4.48 -8.62 -12.96
C ASP A 170 4.11 -7.20 -12.54
N THR A 171 4.10 -7.01 -11.23
CA THR A 171 3.39 -5.92 -10.60
C THR A 171 4.33 -5.17 -9.67
N CYS A 172 4.27 -3.84 -9.73
CA CYS A 172 5.00 -2.98 -8.82
C CYS A 172 4.38 -3.03 -7.43
N ILE A 173 5.19 -3.39 -6.44
CA ILE A 173 4.85 -3.36 -5.01
C ILE A 173 5.97 -2.63 -4.28
N ASN A 174 5.62 -1.56 -3.58
CA ASN A 174 6.56 -0.69 -2.87
C ASN A 174 7.72 -0.24 -3.77
N GLY A 175 7.44 0.06 -5.04
CA GLY A 175 8.43 0.52 -6.03
C GLY A 175 9.39 -0.56 -6.56
N ILE A 176 9.17 -1.84 -6.26
CA ILE A 176 9.94 -2.96 -6.79
C ILE A 176 9.05 -3.77 -7.71
N CYS A 177 9.58 -4.17 -8.87
CA CYS A 177 8.85 -5.06 -9.75
C CYS A 177 8.87 -6.49 -9.22
N GLN A 178 7.69 -7.00 -8.87
CA GLN A 178 7.54 -8.35 -8.33
C GLN A 178 6.96 -9.30 -9.38
N LYS A 179 7.54 -10.50 -9.45
CA LYS A 179 7.04 -11.57 -10.31
C LYS A 179 5.67 -12.02 -9.85
N VAL A 180 4.75 -12.26 -10.77
CA VAL A 180 3.45 -12.88 -10.46
C VAL A 180 3.43 -14.33 -10.95
N GLY A 181 3.18 -15.25 -10.03
CA GLY A 181 3.07 -16.68 -10.32
C GLY A 181 1.77 -17.03 -11.05
N CYS A 182 1.70 -18.25 -11.60
CA CYS A 182 0.48 -18.78 -12.22
C CYS A 182 -0.71 -18.89 -11.24
N ASP A 183 -0.42 -18.90 -9.93
CA ASP A 183 -1.38 -18.89 -8.83
C ASP A 183 -1.82 -17.47 -8.42
N LEU A 184 -1.44 -16.46 -9.20
CA LEU A 184 -1.70 -15.04 -8.97
C LEU A 184 -1.08 -14.47 -7.69
N ARG A 185 -0.21 -15.22 -7.01
CA ARG A 185 0.55 -14.72 -5.87
C ARG A 185 1.74 -13.91 -6.35
N ILE A 186 1.95 -12.76 -5.72
CA ILE A 186 3.03 -11.85 -6.03
C ILE A 186 4.26 -12.25 -5.22
N GLY A 187 5.42 -12.33 -5.86
CA GLY A 187 6.65 -12.89 -5.28
C GLY A 187 6.73 -14.43 -5.36
N SER A 188 5.73 -15.07 -5.98
CA SER A 188 5.69 -16.53 -6.20
C SER A 188 6.40 -16.89 -7.51
N SER A 189 7.25 -17.91 -7.49
CA SER A 189 8.10 -18.31 -8.63
C SER A 189 7.48 -19.38 -9.50
#